data_AF-A0A939H978-F1
#
_entry.id   AF-A0A939H978-F1
#
_cell.length_a   1.000
_cell.length_b   1.000
_cell.length_c   1.000
_cell.angle_alpha   90.00
_cell.angle_beta   90.00
_cell.angle_gamma   90.00
#
_symmetry.space_group_name_H-M   'P 1'
#
loop_
_entity.id
_entity.type
_entity.pdbx_description
1 polymer ?
#
loop_
_entity_poly.entity_id
_entity_poly.type
_entity_poly.pdbx_seq_one_letter_code
_entity_poly.pdbx_strand_id
1 'polypeptide(L)' 'MKKPHIIIFNPDQMRSDSMGHLGNIAAKTPFLDRFASEEGISFRNTFCQNTVCVPSRASFTTGLYPHVHGHRTMNRIYL' A
#
# COMPACT_ATOMS: atom_id res chain seq x y z
N MET A 1 -28.31 -9.09 -1.63
CA MET A 1 -26.95 -9.15 -1.02
C MET A 1 -26.70 -7.87 -0.25
N LYS A 2 -26.11 -7.95 0.96
CA LYS A 2 -25.72 -6.76 1.74
C LYS A 2 -24.46 -6.15 1.10
N LYS A 3 -24.44 -4.83 0.90
CA LYS A 3 -23.27 -4.12 0.34
C LYS A 3 -22.11 -4.22 1.35
N PRO A 4 -20.92 -4.69 0.94
CA PRO A 4 -19.78 -4.79 1.85
C PRO A 4 -19.23 -3.39 2.18
N HIS A 5 -18.66 -3.27 3.37
CA HIS A 5 -17.80 -2.14 3.73
C HIS A 5 -16.38 -2.42 3.23
N ILE A 6 -15.73 -1.40 2.67
CA ILE A 6 -14.34 -1.48 2.19
C ILE A 6 -13.48 -0.62 3.11
N ILE A 7 -12.46 -1.22 3.71
CA ILE A 7 -11.47 -0.53 4.54
C ILE A 7 -10.14 -0.58 3.81
N ILE A 8 -9.52 0.58 3.58
CA ILE A 8 -8.19 0.71 3.00
C ILE A 8 -7.22 1.11 4.11
N PHE A 9 -6.31 0.21 4.46
CA PHE A 9 -5.21 0.48 5.40
C PHE A 9 -3.92 0.70 4.61
N ASN A 10 -3.37 1.92 4.64
CA ASN A 10 -2.22 2.32 3.83
C ASN A 10 -1.14 3.03 4.69
N PRO A 11 -0.27 2.28 5.38
CA PRO A 11 0.77 2.83 6.24
C PRO A 11 1.83 3.59 5.42
N ASP A 12 2.32 4.71 5.96
CA ASP A 12 3.37 5.50 5.30
C ASP A 12 4.76 4.87 5.50
N GLN A 13 5.59 4.92 4.47
CA GLN A 13 6.98 4.43 4.45
C GLN A 13 7.18 2.98 4.93
N MET A 14 6.14 2.14 4.89
CA MET A 14 6.26 0.73 5.25
C MET A 14 7.09 -0.02 4.21
N ARG A 15 8.22 -0.59 4.63
CA ARG A 15 9.06 -1.41 3.74
C ARG A 15 8.36 -2.72 3.39
N SER A 16 8.63 -3.23 2.19
CA SER A 16 8.12 -4.52 1.74
C SER A 16 8.58 -5.70 2.59
N ASP A 17 9.67 -5.59 3.35
CA ASP A 17 10.24 -6.64 4.20
C ASP A 17 10.02 -6.38 5.70
N SER A 18 9.04 -5.54 6.06
CA SER A 18 8.84 -5.11 7.45
C SER A 18 7.98 -6.03 8.32
N MET A 19 7.41 -7.11 7.77
CA MET A 19 6.50 -8.02 8.47
C MET A 19 7.12 -9.38 8.76
N GLY A 20 6.69 -10.01 9.86
CA GLY A 20 7.16 -11.32 10.30
C GLY A 20 6.90 -12.42 9.28
N HIS A 21 5.70 -12.49 8.69
CA HIS A 21 5.37 -13.50 7.67
C HIS A 21 6.18 -13.35 6.37
N LEU A 22 6.83 -12.20 6.16
CA LEU A 22 7.73 -11.95 5.03
C LEU A 22 9.19 -12.30 5.37
N GLY A 23 9.44 -12.89 6.54
CA GLY A 23 10.76 -13.40 6.96
C GLY A 23 11.55 -12.45 7.86
N ASN A 24 10.97 -11.34 8.31
CA ASN A 24 11.66 -10.40 9.18
C ASN A 24 11.63 -10.85 10.65
N ILE A 25 12.77 -11.36 11.13
CA ILE A 25 12.94 -11.87 12.51
C ILE A 25 12.80 -10.80 13.60
N ALA A 26 12.99 -9.52 13.26
CA ALA A 26 12.90 -8.42 14.21
C ALA A 26 11.48 -7.82 14.27
N ALA A 27 10.62 -8.15 13.31
CA ALA A 27 9.26 -7.63 13.24
C ALA A 27 8.35 -8.25 14.30
N LYS A 28 7.53 -7.42 14.94
CA LYS A 28 6.44 -7.85 15.83
C LYS A 28 5.11 -7.45 15.22
N THR A 29 4.59 -8.27 14.32
CA THR A 29 3.37 -7.99 13.53
C THR A 29 2.28 -9.08 13.68
N PRO A 30 1.98 -9.56 14.92
CA PRO A 30 1.20 -10.79 15.12
C PRO A 30 -0.20 -10.76 14.48
N PHE A 31 -0.87 -9.60 14.45
CA PHE A 31 -2.20 -9.48 13.85
C PHE A 31 -2.16 -9.51 12.32
N LEU A 32 -1.18 -8.85 11.71
CA LEU A 32 -1.02 -8.85 10.24
C LEU A 32 -0.51 -10.19 9.74
N ASP A 33 0.39 -10.83 10.48
CA ASP A 33 0.92 -12.15 10.15
C ASP A 33 -0.18 -13.22 10.23
N ARG A 34 -1.01 -13.19 11.29
CA ARG A 34 -2.18 -14.08 11.41
C ARG A 34 -3.19 -13.85 10.28
N PHE A 35 -3.50 -12.58 9.98
CA PHE A 35 -4.42 -12.25 8.90
C PHE A 35 -3.92 -12.78 7.55
N ALA A 36 -2.62 -12.62 7.27
CA ALA A 36 -2.01 -13.14 6.04
C ALA A 36 -2.01 -14.67 5.95
N SER A 37 -1.96 -15.40 7.08
CA SER A 37 -1.97 -16.86 7.08
C SER A 37 -3.36 -17.50 7.08
N GLU A 38 -4.36 -16.83 7.67
CA GLU A 38 -5.68 -17.45 7.95
C GLU A 38 -6.84 -16.87 7.13
N GLU A 39 -6.82 -15.56 6.86
CA GLU A 39 -8.01 -14.83 6.37
C GLU A 39 -7.77 -14.06 5.06
N GLY A 40 -6.51 -13.88 4.65
CA GLY A 40 -6.12 -12.99 3.57
C GLY A 40 -5.20 -13.61 2.52
N ILE A 41 -4.87 -12.81 1.51
CA ILE A 41 -3.91 -13.13 0.46
C ILE A 41 -2.79 -12.08 0.49
N SER A 42 -1.54 -12.53 0.60
CA SER A 42 -0.36 -11.67 0.54
C SER A 42 0.27 -11.69 -0.86
N PHE A 43 0.50 -10.51 -1.44
CA PHE A 43 1.07 -10.35 -2.78
C PHE A 43 2.53 -9.90 -2.69
N ARG A 44 3.46 -10.76 -3.12
CA ARG A 44 4.91 -10.52 -3.02
C ARG A 44 5.43 -9.43 -3.97
N ASN A 45 4.84 -9.29 -5.15
CA ASN A 45 5.33 -8.41 -6.22
C ASN A 45 4.35 -7.24 -6.43
N THR A 46 4.29 -6.34 -5.45
CA THR A 46 3.47 -5.13 -5.51
C THR A 46 4.36 -3.89 -5.54
N PHE A 47 4.12 -3.01 -6.51
CA PHE A 47 4.95 -1.82 -6.74
C PHE A 47 4.08 -0.57 -6.77
N CYS A 48 4.52 0.47 -6.06
CA CYS A 48 3.95 1.81 -6.20
C CYS A 48 4.36 2.43 -7.55
N GLN A 49 3.51 3.28 -8.10
CA GLN A 49 3.79 3.95 -9.38
C GLN A 49 4.80 5.11 -9.24
N ASN A 50 5.11 5.50 -8.01
CA ASN A 50 6.15 6.48 -7.68
C ASN A 50 6.64 6.23 -6.24
N THR A 51 7.93 6.42 -5.97
CA THR A 51 8.54 6.20 -4.65
C THR A 51 8.38 7.38 -3.68
N VAL A 52 7.74 8.47 -4.13
CA VAL A 52 7.47 9.67 -3.32
C VAL A 52 5.98 9.74 -2.96
N CYS A 53 5.65 10.26 -1.77
CA CYS A 53 4.32 10.11 -1.17
C CYS A 53 3.16 10.70 -2.00
N VAL A 54 3.20 11.99 -2.36
CA VAL A 54 2.15 12.66 -3.15
C VAL A 54 1.87 11.94 -4.49
N PRO A 55 2.86 11.71 -5.37
CA PRO A 55 2.60 11.06 -6.65
C PRO A 55 2.17 9.59 -6.50
N SER A 56 2.67 8.88 -5.47
CA SER A 56 2.23 7.51 -5.14
C SER A 56 0.76 7.46 -4.74
N ARG A 57 0.35 8.34 -3.82
CA ARG A 57 -1.04 8.42 -3.32
C ARG A 57 -2.02 8.90 -4.39
N ALA A 58 -1.61 9.83 -5.25
CA ALA A 58 -2.43 10.28 -6.38
C ALA A 58 -2.72 9.12 -7.34
N SER A 59 -1.69 8.34 -7.67
CA SER A 59 -1.84 7.15 -8.52
C SER A 59 -2.70 6.07 -7.87
N PHE A 60 -2.47 5.77 -6.59
CA PHE A 60 -3.25 4.80 -5.81
C PHE A 60 -4.75 5.17 -5.75
N THR A 61 -5.07 6.45 -5.59
CA THR A 61 -6.46 6.91 -5.42
C THR A 61 -7.21 7.00 -6.75
N THR A 62 -6.52 7.38 -7.83
CA THR A 62 -7.14 7.57 -9.16
C THR A 62 -7.08 6.34 -10.05
N GLY A 63 -6.19 5.39 -9.76
CA GLY A 63 -5.90 4.25 -10.64
C GLY A 63 -5.11 4.64 -11.89
N LEU A 64 -4.59 5.87 -11.98
CA LEU A 64 -3.87 6.39 -13.15
C LEU A 64 -2.39 6.53 -12.85
N TYR A 65 -1.56 6.42 -13.89
CA TYR A 65 -0.13 6.68 -13.74
C TYR A 65 0.14 8.15 -13.37
N PRO A 66 1.20 8.44 -12.60
CA PRO A 66 1.57 9.80 -12.20
C PRO A 66 1.69 10.82 -13.36
N HIS A 67 1.99 10.34 -14.58
CA HIS A 67 2.15 11.21 -15.75
C HIS A 67 0.84 11.71 -16.37
N VAL A 68 -0.29 11.04 -16.13
CA VAL A 68 -1.59 11.35 -16.77
C VAL A 68 -2.09 12.73 -16.34
N HIS A 69 -1.97 13.06 -15.04
CA HIS A 69 -2.37 14.35 -14.46
C HIS A 69 -1.18 15.18 -13.95
N GLY A 70 0.04 14.78 -14.28
CA GLY A 70 1.25 15.54 -13.95
C GLY A 70 1.65 15.53 -12.47
N HIS A 71 1.15 14.62 -11.64
CA HIS A 71 1.63 14.41 -10.26
C HIS A 71 2.99 13.73 -10.29
N ARG A 72 4.06 14.44 -10.67
CA ARG A 72 5.41 13.87 -10.77
C ARG A 72 6.33 14.28 -9.60
N THR A 73 5.88 15.21 -8.77
CA THR A 73 6.67 15.81 -7.68
C THR A 73 5.79 16.02 -6.45
N MET A 74 6.41 16.43 -5.33
CA MET A 74 5.71 16.69 -4.06
C MET A 74 4.75 17.89 -4.12
N ASN A 75 5.00 18.84 -5.02
CA ASN A 75 4.35 20.15 -4.99
C ASN A 75 2.95 20.16 -5.62
N ARG A 76 2.46 19.00 -6.10
CA ARG A 76 1.19 18.89 -6.84
C ARG A 76 0.22 17.99 -6.10
N ILE A 77 -0.30 18.51 -4.98
CA ILE A 77 -1.06 17.79 -3.95
C ILE A 77 -2.55 17.59 -4.34
N TYR A 78 -3.13 18.48 -5.14
CA TYR A 78 -4.53 18.43 -5.54
C TYR A 78 -4.75 17.42 -6.67
N LEU A 79 -5.76 16.57 -6.55
CA LEU A 79 -6.25 15.68 -7.61
C LEU A 79 -7.00 16.44 -8.70
#